data_AF-A0A942XGF0-F1
#
_entry.id   AF-A0A942XGF0-F1
#
_cell.length_a   1.000
_cell.length_b   1.000
_cell.length_c   1.000
_cell.angle_alpha   90.00
_cell.angle_beta   90.00
_cell.angle_gamma   90.00
#
_symmetry.space_group_name_H-M   'P 1'
#
loop_
_entity.id
_entity.type
_entity.pdbx_description
1 polymer ?
#
loop_
_entity_poly.entity_id
_entity_poly.type
_entity_poly.pdbx_seq_one_letter_code
_entity_poly.pdbx_strand_id
1 'polypeptide(L)'
;RQKHTRECFVVPEEGADLKKIEEEIKNMPNYFADYDTTVHFITEEELKRDHSGIPHGGFVIRSGKTGWNNENNHVIEYSLKLDSNPEFTSSVIVAYARAAYRMYKEGQKGCKTVFDVAPAYLSALDGAELRKNLL
;
A
#
# COMPACT_ATOMS: atom_id res chain seq x y z
N ARG A 1 16.43 6.66 4.20
CA ARG A 1 16.52 8.06 4.72
C ARG A 1 15.74 9.09 3.88
N GLN A 2 15.99 9.28 2.58
CA GLN A 2 15.36 10.40 1.84
C GLN A 2 13.87 10.25 1.46
N LYS A 3 13.33 9.03 1.45
CA LYS A 3 11.95 8.76 0.99
C LYS A 3 10.98 8.38 2.10
N HIS A 4 11.49 7.74 3.15
CA HIS A 4 10.70 7.23 4.26
C HIS A 4 11.51 7.38 5.55
N THR A 5 10.81 7.77 6.62
CA THR A 5 11.23 7.65 8.01
C THR A 5 10.51 6.46 8.65
N ARG A 6 10.99 6.00 9.80
CA ARG A 6 10.31 4.98 10.60
C ARG A 6 10.02 5.52 11.98
N GLU A 7 8.84 5.24 12.48
CA GLU A 7 8.41 5.64 13.81
C GLU A 7 7.88 4.40 14.52
N CYS A 8 8.39 4.15 15.72
CA CYS A 8 8.07 2.98 16.54
C CYS A 8 7.43 3.43 17.84
N PHE A 9 6.29 2.84 18.20
CA PHE A 9 5.61 3.05 19.46
C PHE A 9 5.69 1.74 20.25
N VAL A 10 6.41 1.77 21.37
CA VAL A 10 6.85 0.57 22.10
C VAL A 10 6.35 0.63 23.54
N VAL A 11 5.72 -0.45 24.00
CA VAL A 11 5.37 -0.63 25.40
C VAL A 11 6.47 -1.49 26.03
N PRO A 12 7.35 -0.93 26.88
CA PRO A 12 8.44 -1.69 27.48
C PRO A 12 7.90 -2.60 28.61
N GLU A 13 8.53 -3.75 28.80
CA GLU A 13 8.29 -4.56 29.99
C GLU A 13 8.78 -3.85 31.25
N GLU A 14 8.21 -4.20 32.41
CA GLU A 14 8.59 -3.59 33.69
C GLU A 14 10.09 -3.84 33.99
N GLY A 15 10.81 -2.75 34.26
CA GLY A 15 12.26 -2.80 34.55
C GLY A 15 13.16 -2.95 33.32
N ALA A 16 12.62 -2.92 32.10
CA ALA A 16 13.43 -3.04 30.89
C ALA A 16 14.34 -1.82 30.65
N ASP A 17 15.53 -2.07 30.08
CA ASP A 17 16.47 -1.02 29.69
C ASP A 17 16.03 -0.35 28.38
N LEU A 18 15.41 0.81 28.51
CA LEU A 18 14.89 1.60 27.39
C LEU A 18 15.98 1.99 26.39
N LYS A 19 17.20 2.28 26.85
CA LYS A 19 18.30 2.67 25.94
C LYS A 19 18.74 1.49 25.10
N LYS A 20 18.87 0.33 25.74
CA LYS A 20 19.21 -0.90 25.02
C LYS A 20 18.14 -1.26 23.99
N ILE A 21 16.85 -1.18 24.34
CA ILE A 21 15.75 -1.42 23.39
C ILE A 21 15.82 -0.47 22.21
N GLU A 22 15.99 0.84 22.47
CA GLU A 22 16.08 1.84 21.41
C GLU A 22 17.27 1.59 20.47
N GLU A 23 18.45 1.27 21.02
CA GLU A 23 19.66 0.94 20.25
C GLU A 23 19.47 -0.33 19.42
N GLU A 24 18.88 -1.39 19.99
CA GLU A 24 18.60 -2.62 19.26
C GLU A 24 17.62 -2.39 18.10
N ILE A 25 16.54 -1.63 18.33
CA ILE A 25 15.58 -1.27 17.27
C ILE A 25 16.30 -0.49 16.18
N LYS A 26 16.98 0.61 16.51
CA LYS A 26 17.60 1.49 15.51
C LYS A 26 18.70 0.80 14.71
N ASN A 27 19.42 -0.15 15.31
CA ASN A 27 20.52 -0.86 14.66
C ASN A 27 20.09 -2.18 14.00
N MET A 28 18.80 -2.54 14.03
CA MET A 28 18.31 -3.80 13.45
C MET A 28 18.50 -3.81 11.93
N PRO A 29 19.33 -4.73 11.38
CA PRO A 29 19.59 -4.81 9.94
C PRO A 29 18.33 -5.12 9.14
N ASN A 30 18.24 -4.62 7.91
CA ASN A 30 17.11 -4.77 6.97
C ASN A 30 15.78 -4.11 7.39
N TYR A 31 15.58 -3.83 8.67
CA TYR A 31 14.36 -3.20 9.18
C TYR A 31 14.57 -1.70 9.40
N PHE A 32 15.47 -1.30 10.28
CA PHE A 32 15.55 0.08 10.78
C PHE A 32 16.89 0.77 10.54
N ALA A 33 18.01 0.03 10.47
CA ALA A 33 19.36 0.61 10.38
C ALA A 33 19.55 1.59 9.20
N ASP A 34 18.86 1.36 8.09
CA ASP A 34 18.95 2.17 6.87
C ASP A 34 17.97 3.37 6.84
N TYR A 35 17.22 3.59 7.92
CA TYR A 35 16.18 4.59 8.04
C TYR A 35 16.43 5.53 9.21
N ASP A 36 16.00 6.78 9.06
CA ASP A 36 15.89 7.68 10.20
C ASP A 36 14.70 7.17 11.03
N THR A 37 15.02 6.55 12.17
CA THR A 37 14.10 5.81 13.02
C THR A 37 13.93 6.51 14.36
N THR A 38 12.68 6.82 14.73
CA THR A 38 12.30 7.36 16.04
C THR A 38 11.61 6.28 16.87
N VAL A 39 11.94 6.20 18.16
CA VAL A 39 11.33 5.26 19.10
C VAL A 39 10.64 6.06 20.21
N HIS A 40 9.36 5.80 20.42
CA HIS A 40 8.53 6.37 21.48
C HIS A 40 8.17 5.25 22.45
N PHE A 41 8.49 5.43 23.72
CA PHE A 41 8.00 4.54 24.77
C PHE A 41 6.66 5.09 25.29
N ILE A 42 5.61 4.27 25.22
CA ILE A 42 4.23 4.63 25.56
C ILE A 42 3.58 3.56 26.43
N THR A 43 2.41 3.85 27.00
CA THR A 43 1.64 2.86 27.77
C THR A 43 0.84 1.92 26.87
N GLU A 44 0.40 0.79 27.43
CA GLU A 44 -0.49 -0.13 26.71
C GLU A 44 -1.85 0.52 26.40
N GLU A 45 -2.35 1.36 27.31
CA GLU A 45 -3.58 2.11 27.11
C GLU A 45 -3.47 3.10 25.94
N GLU A 46 -2.35 3.82 25.83
CA GLU A 46 -2.06 4.73 24.71
C GLU A 46 -1.96 3.96 23.39
N LEU A 47 -1.25 2.83 23.37
CA LEU A 47 -1.12 1.99 22.18
C LEU A 47 -2.49 1.51 21.68
N LYS A 48 -3.36 1.05 22.58
CA LYS A 48 -4.72 0.59 22.23
C LYS A 48 -5.62 1.73 21.73
N ARG A 49 -5.55 2.90 22.37
CA ARG A 49 -6.41 4.05 22.02
C ARG A 49 -6.01 4.67 20.68
N ASP A 50 -4.72 4.87 20.47
CA ASP A 50 -4.23 5.75 19.38
C ASP A 50 -3.61 4.97 18.21
N HIS A 51 -3.20 3.71 18.41
CA HIS A 51 -2.46 2.90 17.42
C HIS A 51 -3.11 1.54 17.10
N SER A 52 -4.40 1.37 17.38
CA SER A 52 -5.14 0.12 17.09
C SER A 52 -5.62 0.00 15.63
N GLY A 53 -5.65 1.11 14.89
CA GLY A 53 -6.00 1.11 13.47
C GLY A 53 -4.93 0.45 12.59
N ILE A 54 -5.32 0.05 11.38
CA ILE A 54 -4.38 -0.45 10.35
C ILE A 54 -4.45 0.48 9.11
N PRO A 55 -4.19 1.78 9.27
CA PRO A 55 -4.17 2.69 8.14
C PRO A 55 -2.96 2.41 7.26
N HIS A 56 -3.09 2.68 5.96
CA HIS A 56 -1.95 2.67 5.06
C HIS A 56 -2.23 3.59 3.87
N GLY A 57 -1.19 3.86 3.10
CA GLY A 57 -1.33 4.57 1.85
C GLY A 57 -0.03 4.52 1.08
N GLY A 58 0.09 5.44 0.13
CA GLY A 58 1.31 5.62 -0.62
C GLY A 58 1.07 6.28 -1.95
N PHE A 59 2.17 6.52 -2.65
CA PHE A 59 2.17 7.17 -3.95
C PHE A 59 2.98 6.35 -4.95
N VAL A 60 2.48 6.27 -6.18
CA VAL A 60 3.25 5.86 -7.35
C VAL A 60 3.31 7.06 -8.28
N ILE A 61 4.50 7.64 -8.42
CA ILE A 61 4.74 8.84 -9.22
C ILE A 61 5.64 8.49 -10.40
N ARG A 62 5.20 8.84 -11.60
CA ARG A 62 6.00 8.79 -12.82
C ARG A 62 6.13 10.21 -13.38
N SER A 63 7.35 10.74 -13.36
CA SER A 63 7.70 11.97 -14.06
C SER A 63 8.47 11.63 -15.33
N GLY A 64 8.16 12.31 -16.44
CA GLY A 64 8.78 12.10 -17.74
C GLY A 64 8.81 13.39 -18.56
N LYS A 65 9.60 13.40 -19.63
CA LYS A 65 9.70 14.53 -20.55
C LYS A 65 9.48 14.10 -22.00
N THR A 66 8.90 14.98 -22.81
CA THR A 66 8.70 14.81 -24.25
C THR A 66 9.03 16.10 -25.00
N GLY A 67 9.02 16.05 -26.34
CA GLY A 67 9.44 17.15 -27.22
C GLY A 67 10.86 16.95 -27.74
N TRP A 68 11.21 17.63 -28.83
CA TRP A 68 12.52 17.45 -29.49
C TRP A 68 13.68 17.84 -28.57
N ASN A 69 13.46 18.78 -27.65
CA ASN A 69 14.44 19.26 -26.69
C ASN A 69 14.07 18.87 -25.25
N ASN A 70 13.19 17.88 -25.03
CA ASN A 70 12.66 17.49 -23.72
C ASN A 70 12.01 18.66 -22.95
N GLU A 71 11.41 19.61 -23.66
CA GLU A 71 10.85 20.82 -23.09
C GLU A 71 9.51 20.59 -22.37
N ASN A 72 8.78 19.52 -22.69
CA ASN A 72 7.47 19.24 -22.13
C ASN A 72 7.59 18.26 -20.97
N ASN A 73 7.22 18.69 -19.76
CA ASN A 73 7.23 17.84 -18.57
C ASN A 73 5.84 17.21 -18.36
N HIS A 74 5.81 15.93 -18.00
CA HIS A 74 4.61 15.17 -17.72
C HIS A 74 4.74 14.47 -16.38
N VAL A 75 3.67 14.44 -15.60
CA VAL A 75 3.61 13.72 -14.34
C VAL A 75 2.34 12.89 -14.30
N ILE A 76 2.47 11.63 -13.90
CA ILE A 76 1.37 10.73 -13.58
C ILE A 76 1.53 10.36 -12.11
N GLU A 77 0.47 10.52 -11.34
CA GLU A 77 0.43 10.21 -9.92
C GLU A 77 -0.77 9.33 -9.60
N TYR A 78 -0.52 8.27 -8.84
CA TYR A 78 -1.55 7.44 -8.22
C TYR A 78 -1.33 7.46 -6.72
N SER A 79 -2.39 7.70 -5.94
CA SER A 79 -2.33 7.73 -4.49
C SER A 79 -3.40 6.85 -3.85
N LEU A 80 -3.08 6.34 -2.67
CA LEU A 80 -4.02 5.68 -1.77
C LEU A 80 -3.93 6.34 -0.40
N LYS A 81 -5.08 6.61 0.20
CA LYS A 81 -5.23 7.04 1.60
C LYS A 81 -6.31 6.16 2.23
N LEU A 82 -5.90 5.20 3.03
CA LEU A 82 -6.75 4.12 3.52
C LEU A 82 -6.81 4.16 5.04
N ASP A 83 -8.03 4.17 5.57
CA ASP A 83 -8.24 4.02 7.02
C ASP A 83 -8.05 2.56 7.46
N SER A 84 -8.37 1.60 6.58
CA SER A 84 -8.19 0.16 6.79
C SER A 84 -7.56 -0.50 5.54
N ASN A 85 -6.25 -0.76 5.61
CA ASN A 85 -5.52 -1.49 4.58
C ASN A 85 -6.06 -2.91 4.29
N PRO A 86 -6.40 -3.74 5.30
CA PRO A 86 -6.92 -5.09 5.02
C PRO A 86 -8.29 -5.07 4.33
N GLU A 87 -9.17 -4.12 4.66
CA GLU A 87 -10.48 -3.99 4.01
C GLU A 87 -10.36 -3.58 2.54
N PHE A 88 -9.49 -2.60 2.25
CA PHE A 88 -9.23 -2.18 0.87
C PHE A 88 -8.63 -3.33 0.06
N THR A 89 -7.63 -4.02 0.61
CA THR A 89 -7.02 -5.19 -0.02
C THR A 89 -8.06 -6.29 -0.30
N SER A 90 -8.95 -6.57 0.65
CA SER A 90 -10.03 -7.54 0.48
C SER A 90 -11.02 -7.13 -0.62
N SER A 91 -11.35 -5.84 -0.70
CA SER A 91 -12.23 -5.30 -1.76
C SER A 91 -11.61 -5.50 -3.15
N VAL A 92 -10.29 -5.28 -3.29
CA VAL A 92 -9.55 -5.57 -4.51
C VAL A 92 -9.62 -7.07 -4.83
N ILE A 93 -9.35 -7.95 -3.87
CA ILE A 93 -9.42 -9.41 -4.06
C ILE A 93 -10.80 -9.84 -4.57
N VAL A 94 -11.89 -9.32 -4.01
CA VAL A 94 -13.26 -9.65 -4.46
C VAL A 94 -13.51 -9.19 -5.89
N ALA A 95 -13.01 -8.01 -6.29
CA ALA A 95 -13.09 -7.56 -7.68
C ALA A 95 -12.32 -8.48 -8.64
N TYR A 96 -11.13 -8.94 -8.25
CA TYR A 96 -10.33 -9.87 -9.03
C TYR A 96 -10.90 -11.30 -9.06
N ALA A 97 -11.62 -11.74 -8.03
CA ALA A 97 -12.33 -13.01 -8.05
C ALA A 97 -13.42 -13.04 -9.15
N ARG A 98 -14.12 -11.92 -9.36
CA ARG A 98 -15.06 -11.76 -10.48
C ARG A 98 -14.36 -11.90 -11.83
N ALA A 99 -13.20 -11.26 -11.99
CA ALA A 99 -12.41 -11.37 -13.20
C ALA A 99 -11.97 -12.81 -13.46
N ALA A 100 -11.41 -13.49 -12.45
CA ALA A 100 -10.99 -14.88 -12.54
C ALA A 100 -12.14 -15.81 -12.97
N TYR A 101 -13.34 -15.61 -12.41
CA TYR A 101 -14.52 -16.39 -12.79
C TYR A 101 -14.93 -16.17 -14.26
N ARG A 102 -14.95 -14.91 -14.73
CA ARG A 102 -15.27 -14.57 -16.12
C ARG A 102 -14.24 -15.17 -17.09
N MET A 103 -12.95 -14.98 -16.81
CA MET A 103 -11.86 -15.55 -17.62
C MET A 103 -11.93 -17.09 -17.67
N TYR A 104 -12.27 -17.73 -16.55
CA TYR A 104 -12.50 -19.18 -16.51
C TYR A 104 -13.67 -19.62 -17.40
N LYS A 105 -14.80 -18.88 -17.39
CA LYS A 105 -15.95 -19.15 -18.27
C LYS A 105 -15.62 -19.01 -19.75
N GLU A 106 -14.65 -18.18 -20.09
CA GLU A 106 -14.11 -18.02 -21.45
C GLU A 106 -13.05 -19.09 -21.80
N GLY A 107 -12.75 -20.02 -20.89
CA GLY A 107 -11.81 -21.12 -21.11
C GLY A 107 -10.35 -20.78 -20.80
N GLN A 108 -10.07 -19.59 -20.27
CA GLN A 108 -8.71 -19.21 -19.87
C GLN A 108 -8.26 -20.01 -18.64
N LYS A 109 -6.98 -20.42 -18.60
CA LYS A 109 -6.38 -21.21 -17.52
C LYS A 109 -4.96 -20.74 -17.21
N GLY A 110 -4.41 -21.22 -16.09
CA GLY A 110 -3.06 -20.90 -15.61
C GLY A 110 -3.01 -19.66 -14.71
N CYS A 111 -1.84 -19.41 -14.13
CA CYS A 111 -1.62 -18.27 -13.23
C CYS A 111 -1.68 -16.95 -14.00
N LYS A 112 -2.31 -15.94 -13.40
CA LYS A 112 -2.47 -14.59 -13.93
C LYS A 112 -2.07 -13.57 -12.88
N THR A 113 -1.56 -12.44 -13.33
CA THR A 113 -1.24 -11.27 -12.52
C THR A 113 -2.18 -10.12 -12.89
N VAL A 114 -2.11 -9.01 -12.16
CA VAL A 114 -2.90 -7.80 -12.46
C VAL A 114 -2.61 -7.23 -13.85
N PHE A 115 -1.46 -7.54 -14.46
CA PHE A 115 -1.12 -7.11 -15.82
C PHE A 115 -1.88 -7.88 -16.91
N ASP A 116 -2.44 -9.04 -16.59
CA ASP A 116 -3.18 -9.89 -17.53
C ASP A 116 -4.69 -9.62 -17.53
N VAL A 117 -5.18 -8.79 -16.61
CA VAL A 117 -6.61 -8.60 -16.35
C VAL A 117 -7.04 -7.20 -16.80
N ALA A 118 -7.79 -7.13 -17.89
CA ALA A 118 -8.36 -5.86 -18.34
C ALA A 118 -9.38 -5.32 -17.31
N PRO A 119 -9.44 -3.99 -17.05
CA PRO A 119 -10.32 -3.41 -16.03
C PRO A 119 -11.81 -3.78 -16.17
N ALA A 120 -12.29 -4.01 -17.40
CA ALA A 120 -13.68 -4.41 -17.65
C ALA A 120 -14.07 -5.74 -16.97
N TYR A 121 -13.12 -6.66 -16.75
CA TYR A 121 -13.36 -7.91 -16.02
C TYR A 121 -13.66 -7.71 -14.55
N LEU A 122 -13.20 -6.59 -13.97
CA LEU A 122 -13.39 -6.28 -12.55
C LEU A 122 -14.80 -5.77 -12.25
N SER A 123 -15.50 -5.21 -13.24
CA SER A 123 -16.83 -4.62 -13.05
C SER A 123 -17.93 -5.69 -13.03
N ALA A 124 -18.96 -5.45 -12.24
CA ALA A 124 -20.20 -6.22 -12.31
C ALA A 124 -21.04 -5.84 -13.54
N LEU A 125 -20.91 -4.60 -14.03
CA LEU A 125 -21.62 -4.10 -15.20
C LEU A 125 -21.20 -4.83 -16.47
N ASP A 126 -22.10 -4.84 -17.45
CA ASP A 126 -21.77 -5.36 -18.77
C ASP A 126 -20.97 -4.33 -19.61
N GLY A 127 -20.50 -4.77 -20.78
CA GLY A 127 -19.69 -3.92 -21.64
C GLY A 127 -20.44 -2.69 -22.18
N ALA A 128 -21.76 -2.77 -22.39
CA ALA A 128 -22.55 -1.65 -22.88
C ALA A 128 -22.75 -0.60 -21.78
N GLU A 129 -23.04 -1.04 -20.57
CA GLU A 129 -23.17 -0.18 -19.39
C GLU A 129 -21.85 0.50 -19.02
N LEU A 130 -20.73 -0.21 -19.08
CA LEU A 130 -19.40 0.37 -18.87
C LEU A 130 -19.13 1.50 -19.86
N ARG A 131 -19.35 1.27 -21.16
CA ARG A 131 -19.14 2.29 -22.19
C ARG A 131 -20.10 3.46 -22.07
N LYS A 132 -21.34 3.24 -21.61
CA LYS A 132 -22.32 4.32 -21.46
C LYS A 132 -21.99 5.25 -20.28
N ASN A 133 -21.49 4.68 -19.18
CA ASN A 133 -21.39 5.42 -17.91
C ASN A 133 -19.97 5.87 -17.57
N LEU A 134 -18.92 5.26 -18.15
CA LEU A 134 -17.52 5.46 -17.74
C LEU A 134 -16.54 5.79 -18.89
N LEU A 135 -16.99 5.89 -20.14
CA LEU A 135 -16.20 6.29 -21.32
C LEU A 135 -16.95 7.37 -22.12
#